data_AF-A0A257UPR2-F1
#
_entry.id   AF-A0A257UPR2-F1
#
_cell.length_a   1.000
_cell.length_b   1.000
_cell.length_c   1.000
_cell.angle_alpha   90.00
_cell.angle_beta   90.00
_cell.angle_gamma   90.00
#
_symmetry.space_group_name_H-M   'P 1'
#
loop_
_entity.id
_entity.type
_entity.pdbx_description
1 polymer ?
#
loop_
_entity_poly.entity_id
_entity_poly.type
_entity_poly.pdbx_seq_one_letter_code
_entity_poly.pdbx_strand_id
1 'polypeptide(L)' 'MPSVAKLRVARPTDNIDGLIPFYRDGLGLDLLFRFENHDGFDGIMFGREGSPYHFE' A
#
# COMPACT_ATOMS: atom_id res chain seq x y z
N MET A 1 3.94 -18.09 -14.83
CA MET A 1 2.50 -17.72 -14.74
C MET A 1 2.28 -16.50 -15.61
N PRO A 2 1.17 -16.39 -16.35
CA PRO A 2 0.88 -15.17 -17.12
C PRO A 2 0.84 -13.96 -16.18
N SER A 3 1.36 -12.81 -16.62
CA SER A 3 1.29 -11.58 -15.85
C SER A 3 -0.16 -11.13 -15.77
N VAL A 4 -0.68 -11.01 -14.55
CA VAL A 4 -2.00 -10.43 -14.30
C VAL A 4 -1.82 -8.94 -14.13
N ALA A 5 -2.63 -8.13 -14.82
CA ALA A 5 -2.66 -6.69 -14.60
C ALA A 5 -2.96 -6.41 -13.12
N LYS A 6 -2.18 -5.51 -12.51
CA LYS A 6 -2.32 -5.12 -11.10
C LYS A 6 -3.14 -3.84 -10.98
N LEU A 7 -4.26 -3.90 -10.27
CA LEU A 7 -5.01 -2.70 -9.89
C LEU A 7 -4.34 -2.00 -8.70
N ARG A 8 -4.18 -0.69 -8.79
CA ARG A 8 -3.61 0.15 -7.73
C ARG A 8 -4.66 1.16 -7.30
N VAL A 9 -4.94 1.21 -6.00
CA VAL A 9 -5.87 2.19 -5.42
C VAL A 9 -5.05 3.14 -4.54
N ALA A 10 -4.69 4.28 -5.09
CA ALA A 10 -3.94 5.32 -4.40
C ALA A 10 -4.89 6.31 -3.71
N ARG A 11 -4.60 6.66 -2.45
CA ARG A 11 -5.36 7.71 -1.72
C ARG A 11 -4.42 8.64 -0.94
N PRO A 12 -4.66 9.98 -0.97
CA PRO A 12 -3.87 10.89 -0.16
C PRO A 12 -4.20 10.76 1.33
N THR A 13 -3.21 11.06 2.16
CA THR A 13 -3.34 11.24 3.62
C THR A 13 -2.30 12.23 4.11
N ASP A 14 -2.60 12.92 5.20
CA ASP A 14 -1.68 13.75 5.98
C ASP A 14 -1.02 12.96 7.13
N ASN A 15 -1.41 11.69 7.35
CA ASN A 15 -0.89 10.85 8.42
C ASN A 15 -0.75 9.39 7.98
N ILE A 16 0.36 9.10 7.31
CA ILE A 16 0.71 7.75 6.81
C ILE A 16 0.78 6.73 7.95
N ASP A 17 1.45 7.06 9.05
CA ASP A 17 1.64 6.13 10.16
C ASP A 17 0.30 5.79 10.85
N GLY A 18 -0.63 6.74 10.87
CA GLY A 18 -2.00 6.53 11.37
C GLY A 18 -2.82 5.53 10.55
N LEU A 19 -2.46 5.27 9.29
CA LEU A 19 -3.14 4.29 8.44
C LEU A 19 -2.65 2.85 8.68
N ILE A 20 -1.46 2.66 9.27
CA ILE A 20 -0.88 1.32 9.45
C ILE A 20 -1.78 0.41 10.29
N PRO A 21 -2.30 0.82 11.47
CA PRO A 21 -3.18 -0.05 12.25
C PRO A 21 -4.47 -0.43 11.51
N PHE A 22 -4.99 0.46 10.66
CA PHE A 22 -6.20 0.18 9.88
C PHE A 22 -5.95 -0.89 8.82
N TYR A 23 -4.95 -0.70 7.96
CA TYR A 23 -4.69 -1.63 6.84
C TYR A 23 -4.00 -2.92 7.29
N ARG A 24 -3.03 -2.84 8.19
CA ARG A 24 -2.28 -4.01 8.66
C ARG A 24 -3.06 -4.79 9.70
N ASP A 25 -3.45 -4.14 10.80
CA ASP A 25 -4.01 -4.84 11.95
C ASP A 25 -5.52 -5.03 11.82
N GLY A 26 -6.23 -4.05 11.24
CA GLY A 26 -7.68 -4.11 11.00
C GLY A 26 -8.06 -4.99 9.81
N LEU A 27 -7.44 -4.77 8.65
CA LEU A 27 -7.75 -5.52 7.42
C LEU A 27 -6.83 -6.74 7.19
N GLY A 28 -5.76 -6.90 7.97
CA GLY A 28 -4.86 -8.04 7.86
C GLY A 28 -4.01 -8.03 6.57
N LEU A 29 -3.70 -6.86 6.02
CA LEU A 29 -2.84 -6.72 4.84
C LEU A 29 -1.36 -6.60 5.24
N ASP A 30 -0.49 -7.02 4.32
CA ASP A 30 0.95 -6.90 4.49
C ASP A 30 1.43 -5.53 4.01
N LEU A 31 2.36 -4.93 4.76
CA LEU A 31 3.13 -3.79 4.28
C LEU A 31 4.10 -4.31 3.22
N LEU A 32 3.80 -4.05 1.95
CA LEU A 32 4.60 -4.52 0.81
C LEU A 32 5.79 -3.61 0.56
N PHE A 33 5.62 -2.31 0.77
CA PHE A 33 6.65 -1.32 0.48
C PHE A 33 6.43 -0.03 1.27
N ARG A 34 7.52 0.70 1.56
CA ARG A 34 7.51 2.05 2.11
C ARG A 34 8.61 2.86 1.42
N PHE A 35 8.33 4.11 1.11
CA PHE A 35 9.30 5.06 0.60
C PHE A 35 9.12 6.42 1.28
N GLU A 36 10.21 7.18 1.30
CA GLU A 36 10.29 8.49 1.94
C GLU A 36 10.93 9.48 0.95
N ASN A 37 10.42 10.70 0.91
CA ASN A 37 10.86 11.82 0.08
C ASN A 37 11.06 11.47 -1.41
N HIS A 38 10.09 10.77 -2.00
CA HIS A 38 10.06 10.49 -3.43
C HIS A 38 9.24 11.57 -4.14
N ASP A 39 9.88 12.40 -4.95
CA ASP A 39 9.23 13.53 -5.65
C ASP A 39 8.43 14.47 -4.72
N GLY A 40 8.90 14.64 -3.48
CA GLY A 40 8.29 15.53 -2.49
C GLY A 40 7.14 14.92 -1.68
N PHE A 41 6.95 13.60 -1.72
CA PHE A 41 6.00 12.90 -0.85
C PHE A 41 6.51 11.55 -0.34
N ASP A 42 5.89 11.09 0.74
CA ASP A 42 6.11 9.79 1.35
C ASP A 42 4.97 8.84 0.96
N GLY A 43 5.17 7.53 1.08
CA GLY A 43 4.09 6.58 0.81
C GLY A 43 4.36 5.16 1.30
N ILE A 44 3.26 4.41 1.43
CA ILE A 44 3.25 3.02 1.86
C ILE A 44 2.32 2.21 0.97
N MET A 45 2.67 0.96 0.71
CA MET A 45 1.85 0.05 -0.11
C MET A 45 1.38 -1.13 0.73
N PHE A 46 0.08 -1.39 0.73
CA PHE A 46 -0.53 -2.53 1.43
C PHE A 46 -1.19 -3.51 0.47
N GLY A 47 -0.99 -4.81 0.71
CA GLY A 47 -1.66 -5.84 -0.07
C GLY A 47 -1.32 -7.23 0.41
N ARG A 48 -1.37 -8.20 -0.50
CA ARG A 48 -0.89 -9.56 -0.27
C ARG A 48 -0.01 -9.96 -1.44
N GLU A 49 1.05 -10.72 -1.16
CA GLU A 49 1.90 -11.25 -2.20
C GLU A 49 1.07 -12.05 -3.22
N GLY A 50 1.35 -11.85 -4.52
CA GLY A 50 0.62 -12.51 -5.61
C GLY A 50 -0.81 -12.00 -5.88
N SER A 51 -1.41 -11.15 -5.03
CA SER A 51 -2.77 -10.64 -5.27
C SER A 51 -2.85 -9.67 -6.46
N PRO A 52 -3.95 -9.62 -7.23
CA PRO A 52 -4.04 -8.76 -8.41
C PRO A 52 -4.29 -7.27 -8.08
N TYR A 53 -4.21 -6.88 -6.81
CA TYR A 53 -4.41 -5.50 -6.37
C TYR A 53 -3.57 -5.16 -5.13
N HIS A 54 -3.36 -3.87 -4.89
CA HIS A 54 -2.84 -3.30 -3.64
C HIS A 54 -3.31 -1.85 -3.45
N PHE A 55 -3.14 -1.33 -2.24
CA PHE A 55 -3.45 0.04 -1.84
C PHE A 55 -2.16 0.85 -1.69
N GLU A 56 -2.22 2.13 -2.04
CA GLU A 56 -1.11 3.10 -1.97
C GLU A 56 -1.52 4.41 -1.31
#